data_AF-A0AAQ4E9P5-F1
#
_entry.id   AF-A0AAQ4E9P5-F1
#
_cell.length_a   1.000
_cell.length_b   1.000
_cell.length_c   1.000
_cell.angle_alpha   90.00
_cell.angle_beta   90.00
_cell.angle_gamma   90.00
#
_symmetry.space_group_name_H-M   'P 1'
#
loop_
_entity.id
_entity.type
_entity.pdbx_description
1 polymer ?
#
loop_
_entity_poly.entity_id
_entity_poly.type
_entity_poly.pdbx_seq_one_letter_code
_entity_poly.pdbx_strand_id
1 'polypeptide(L)'
;MAALLKALSAAVLRRERDELLALTDVKERDVYLQSSAEKLDSESSSIEVAVLAACSCRGPSQEPCRCAHAAAHKQRQLAELTRRAKRAEAQAQDNAKTADIYREAFEVQLAKNRALTRSLVELQSRRGIQLARMPYPADARRLIDDLLENLCDKNEALVHQQVMVKLLALQLGGRGADATT
;
A
#
# COMPACT_ATOMS: atom_id res chain seq x y z
N MET A 1 -31.82 -11.54 -9.56
CA MET A 1 -32.88 -11.39 -8.54
C MET A 1 -32.43 -10.64 -7.29
N ALA A 2 -31.34 -11.03 -6.60
CA ALA A 2 -30.89 -10.38 -5.36
C ALA A 2 -30.54 -8.87 -5.49
N ALA A 3 -29.97 -8.44 -6.62
CA ALA A 3 -29.64 -7.02 -6.85
C ALA A 3 -30.89 -6.13 -7.03
N LEU A 4 -31.95 -6.67 -7.65
CA LEU A 4 -33.22 -5.97 -7.85
C LEU A 4 -33.98 -5.80 -6.53
N LEU A 5 -33.94 -6.81 -5.66
CA LEU A 5 -34.49 -6.74 -4.30
C LEU A 5 -33.78 -5.67 -3.44
N LYS A 6 -32.45 -5.59 -3.51
CA LYS A 6 -31.67 -4.54 -2.84
C LYS A 6 -31.96 -3.14 -3.38
N ALA A 7 -32.13 -3.01 -4.70
CA ALA A 7 -32.45 -1.73 -5.33
C ALA A 7 -33.85 -1.24 -4.91
N LEU A 8 -34.82 -2.15 -4.86
CA LEU A 8 -36.18 -1.86 -4.43
C LEU A 8 -36.24 -1.48 -2.94
N SER A 9 -35.57 -2.23 -2.06
CA SER A 9 -35.50 -1.89 -0.63
C SER A 9 -34.83 -0.54 -0.39
N ALA A 10 -33.77 -0.22 -1.14
CA ALA A 10 -33.12 1.07 -1.06
C ALA A 10 -33.99 2.22 -1.59
N ALA A 11 -34.90 1.97 -2.53
CA ALA A 11 -35.84 2.97 -3.01
C ALA A 11 -36.95 3.26 -1.96
N VAL A 12 -37.46 2.21 -1.31
CA VAL A 12 -38.46 2.33 -0.23
C VAL A 12 -37.90 3.09 0.97
N LEU A 13 -36.71 2.70 1.43
CA LEU A 13 -36.04 3.36 2.56
C LEU A 13 -35.72 4.84 2.28
N ARG A 14 -35.38 5.18 1.03
CA ARG A 14 -35.17 6.58 0.63
C ARG A 14 -36.45 7.39 0.69
N ARG A 15 -37.56 6.81 0.25
CA ARG A 15 -38.88 7.44 0.30
C ARG A 15 -39.34 7.67 1.74
N GLU A 16 -39.26 6.66 2.59
CA GLU A 16 -39.63 6.78 4.02
C GLU A 16 -38.79 7.85 4.73
N ARG A 17 -37.48 7.88 4.46
CA ARG A 17 -36.59 8.93 4.97
C ARG A 17 -37.05 10.31 4.51
N ASP A 18 -37.37 10.48 3.23
CA ASP A 18 -37.78 11.79 2.69
C ASP A 18 -39.14 12.25 3.25
N GLU A 19 -40.05 11.31 3.51
CA GLU A 19 -41.33 11.56 4.18
C GLU A 19 -41.12 11.98 5.64
N LEU A 20 -40.23 11.32 6.38
CA LEU A 20 -39.86 11.71 7.75
C LEU A 20 -39.15 13.07 7.79
N LEU A 21 -38.28 13.37 6.81
CA LEU A 21 -37.60 14.66 6.69
C LEU A 21 -38.55 15.82 6.37
N ALA A 22 -39.70 15.52 5.76
CA ALA A 22 -40.74 16.50 5.50
C ALA A 22 -41.54 16.86 6.77
N LEU A 23 -41.49 16.01 7.80
CA LEU A 23 -42.19 16.20 9.08
C LEU A 23 -41.33 16.88 10.17
N THR A 24 -40.02 17.01 9.97
CA THR A 24 -39.09 17.69 10.89
C THR A 24 -39.06 19.20 10.69
N ASP A 25 -38.80 19.95 11.76
CA ASP A 25 -38.66 21.42 11.70
C ASP A 25 -37.53 21.83 10.75
N VAL A 26 -37.64 23.01 10.13
CA VAL A 26 -36.70 23.50 9.11
C VAL A 26 -35.27 23.53 9.66
N LYS A 27 -35.11 23.85 10.95
CA LYS A 27 -33.80 23.87 11.63
C LYS A 27 -33.20 22.47 11.81
N GLU A 28 -34.02 21.49 12.15
CA GLU A 28 -33.58 20.09 12.33
C GLU A 28 -33.24 19.44 10.98
N ARG A 29 -34.02 19.79 9.94
CA ARG A 29 -33.77 19.35 8.56
C ARG A 29 -32.44 19.86 8.02
N ASP A 30 -32.09 21.12 8.31
CA ASP A 30 -30.85 21.74 7.83
C ASP A 30 -29.62 21.08 8.48
N VAL A 31 -29.69 20.79 9.79
CA VAL A 31 -28.64 20.04 10.52
C VAL A 31 -28.46 18.63 9.96
N TYR A 32 -29.56 17.93 9.66
CA TYR A 32 -29.48 16.60 9.06
C TYR A 32 -28.86 16.62 7.67
N LEU A 33 -29.29 17.53 6.79
CA LEU A 33 -28.78 17.64 5.42
C LEU A 33 -27.28 18.03 5.40
N GLN A 34 -26.85 18.91 6.31
CA GLN A 34 -25.44 19.25 6.48
C GLN A 34 -24.61 18.03 6.93
N SER A 35 -25.09 17.25 7.91
CA SER A 35 -24.41 16.02 8.38
C SER A 35 -24.36 14.91 7.32
N SER A 36 -25.31 14.89 6.38
CA SER A 36 -25.38 13.92 5.27
C SER A 36 -24.48 14.31 4.08
N ALA A 37 -24.27 15.61 3.86
CA ALA A 37 -23.39 16.12 2.82
C ALA A 37 -21.90 15.92 3.16
N GLU A 38 -21.56 15.94 4.45
CA GLU A 38 -20.26 15.53 4.97
C GLU A 38 -20.13 14.01 4.91
N LYS A 39 -19.82 13.50 3.70
CA LYS A 39 -19.55 12.08 3.45
C LYS A 39 -18.39 11.57 4.30
N LEU A 40 -18.73 11.11 5.50
CA LEU A 40 -18.00 10.07 6.23
C LEU A 40 -18.11 8.77 5.42
N ASP A 41 -17.04 7.98 5.40
CA ASP A 41 -17.05 6.57 4.97
C ASP A 41 -18.37 5.90 5.39
N SER A 42 -19.22 5.57 4.42
CA SER A 42 -20.63 5.19 4.62
C SER A 42 -20.82 4.06 5.64
N GLU A 43 -19.88 3.10 5.71
CA GLU A 43 -19.93 2.01 6.70
C GLU A 43 -19.48 2.43 8.10
N SER A 44 -18.60 3.40 8.22
CA SER A 44 -18.14 3.92 9.51
C SER A 44 -19.23 4.77 10.14
N SER A 45 -19.88 5.60 9.30
CA SER A 45 -21.04 6.40 9.68
C SER A 45 -22.22 5.55 10.12
N SER A 46 -22.53 4.44 9.41
CA SER A 46 -23.65 3.56 9.78
C SER A 46 -23.41 2.81 11.09
N ILE A 47 -22.19 2.33 11.33
CA ILE A 47 -21.82 1.68 12.59
C ILE A 47 -21.87 2.67 13.76
N GLU A 48 -21.40 3.90 13.57
CA GLU A 48 -21.46 4.93 14.61
C GLU A 48 -22.89 5.29 15.01
N VAL A 49 -23.78 5.43 14.03
CA VAL A 49 -25.21 5.67 14.28
C VAL A 49 -25.83 4.49 15.03
N ALA A 50 -25.48 3.24 14.67
CA ALA A 50 -25.93 2.06 15.39
C ALA A 50 -25.43 2.04 16.84
N VAL A 51 -24.17 2.43 17.09
CA VAL A 51 -23.59 2.50 18.44
C VAL A 51 -24.25 3.60 19.26
N LEU A 52 -24.56 4.76 18.67
CA LEU A 52 -25.29 5.83 19.35
C LEU A 52 -26.70 5.37 19.76
N ALA A 53 -27.37 4.59 18.91
CA ALA A 53 -28.71 4.08 19.17
C ALA A 53 -28.77 2.88 20.15
N ALA A 54 -27.64 2.22 20.41
CA ALA A 54 -27.59 1.03 21.27
C ALA A 54 -27.65 1.34 22.79
N CYS A 55 -27.37 2.58 23.20
CA CYS A 55 -27.46 2.99 24.61
C CYS A 55 -28.93 3.02 25.07
N SER A 56 -29.25 2.30 26.15
CA SER A 56 -30.58 2.36 26.76
C SER A 56 -30.80 3.62 27.61
N CYS A 57 -29.73 4.34 27.96
CA CYS A 57 -29.85 5.64 28.62
C CYS A 57 -30.30 6.71 27.62
N ARG A 58 -31.09 7.67 28.06
CA ARG A 58 -31.49 8.83 27.24
C ARG A 58 -31.06 10.13 27.89
N GLY A 59 -30.62 11.08 27.08
CA GLY A 59 -30.36 12.44 27.53
C GLY A 59 -31.66 13.18 27.88
N PRO A 60 -31.55 14.34 28.55
CA PRO A 60 -32.69 15.13 29.01
C PRO A 60 -33.65 15.58 27.89
N SER A 61 -33.18 15.59 26.64
CA SER A 61 -33.94 15.98 25.43
C SER A 61 -34.14 14.82 24.44
N GLN A 62 -34.08 13.57 24.89
CA GLN A 62 -34.01 12.37 24.03
C GLN A 62 -32.78 12.28 23.12
N GLU A 63 -31.77 13.13 23.36
CA GLU A 63 -30.47 13.05 22.72
C GLU A 63 -29.68 11.79 23.13
N PRO A 64 -28.71 11.34 22.31
CA PRO A 64 -27.82 10.25 22.68
C PRO A 64 -27.10 10.53 24.00
N CYS A 65 -27.08 9.53 24.87
CA CYS A 65 -26.47 9.63 26.19
C CYS A 65 -24.94 9.85 26.09
N ARG A 66 -24.29 10.41 27.13
CA ARG A 66 -22.81 10.52 27.15
C ARG A 66 -22.09 9.18 26.97
N CYS A 67 -22.68 8.09 27.45
CA CYS A 67 -22.15 6.74 27.25
C CYS A 67 -22.14 6.33 25.76
N ALA A 68 -23.20 6.69 25.01
CA ALA A 68 -23.33 6.46 23.58
C ALA A 68 -22.26 7.23 22.82
N HIS A 69 -22.07 8.52 23.13
CA HIS A 69 -21.01 9.32 22.52
C HIS A 69 -19.61 8.76 22.79
N ALA A 70 -19.33 8.36 24.03
CA ALA A 70 -18.05 7.74 24.39
C ALA A 70 -17.84 6.42 23.62
N ALA A 71 -18.87 5.57 23.53
CA ALA A 71 -18.82 4.32 22.79
C ALA A 71 -18.61 4.55 21.29
N ALA A 72 -19.35 5.48 20.67
CA ALA A 72 -19.22 5.83 19.25
C ALA A 72 -17.82 6.39 18.95
N HIS A 73 -17.28 7.25 19.82
CA HIS A 73 -15.92 7.74 19.70
C HIS A 73 -14.88 6.60 19.80
N LYS A 74 -15.06 5.64 20.72
CA LYS A 74 -14.16 4.48 20.80
C LYS A 74 -14.27 3.58 19.58
N GLN A 75 -15.47 3.40 19.04
CA GLN A 75 -15.68 2.64 17.82
C GLN A 75 -14.99 3.29 16.61
N ARG A 76 -15.05 4.63 16.49
CA ARG A 76 -14.26 5.40 15.51
C ARG A 76 -12.77 5.11 15.64
N GLN A 77 -12.24 5.20 16.85
CA GLN A 77 -10.82 4.95 17.11
C GLN A 77 -10.43 3.52 16.75
N LEU A 78 -11.24 2.52 17.13
CA LEU A 78 -11.01 1.12 16.79
C LEU A 78 -11.05 0.89 15.27
N ALA A 79 -12.01 1.48 14.57
CA ALA A 79 -12.11 1.37 13.12
C ALA A 79 -10.86 1.92 12.42
N GLU A 80 -10.41 3.11 12.82
CA GLU A 80 -9.21 3.72 12.23
C GLU A 80 -7.95 2.91 12.55
N LEU A 81 -7.77 2.48 13.80
CA LEU A 81 -6.64 1.63 14.18
C LEU A 81 -6.65 0.31 13.41
N THR A 82 -7.81 -0.30 13.21
CA THR A 82 -7.96 -1.53 12.42
C THR A 82 -7.56 -1.31 10.97
N ARG A 83 -7.97 -0.19 10.35
CA ARG A 83 -7.55 0.15 8.99
C ARG A 83 -6.04 0.37 8.91
N ARG A 84 -5.45 1.09 9.87
CA ARG A 84 -3.99 1.33 9.93
C ARG A 84 -3.22 0.02 10.10
N ALA A 85 -3.69 -0.88 10.97
CA ALA A 85 -3.09 -2.20 11.17
C ALA A 85 -3.12 -3.02 9.87
N LYS A 86 -4.29 -3.13 9.21
CA LYS A 86 -4.41 -3.83 7.92
C LYS A 86 -3.48 -3.26 6.84
N ARG A 87 -3.38 -1.93 6.74
CA ARG A 87 -2.45 -1.27 5.81
C ARG A 87 -0.99 -1.59 6.13
N ALA A 88 -0.63 -1.58 7.41
CA ALA A 88 0.73 -1.92 7.85
C ALA A 88 1.06 -3.40 7.59
N GLU A 89 0.13 -4.32 7.83
CA GLU A 89 0.29 -5.74 7.53
C GLU A 89 0.47 -5.99 6.02
N ALA A 90 -0.37 -5.36 5.19
CA ALA A 90 -0.22 -5.44 3.73
C ALA A 90 1.15 -4.91 3.28
N GLN A 91 1.59 -3.76 3.80
CA GLN A 91 2.91 -3.21 3.50
C GLN A 91 4.04 -4.13 3.97
N ALA A 92 3.91 -4.76 5.14
CA ALA A 92 4.91 -5.69 5.66
C ALA A 92 5.02 -6.94 4.77
N GLN A 93 3.89 -7.47 4.29
CA GLN A 93 3.86 -8.60 3.36
C GLN A 93 4.51 -8.24 2.02
N ASP A 94 4.24 -7.06 1.48
CA ASP A 94 4.84 -6.62 0.23
C ASP A 94 6.35 -6.39 0.39
N ASN A 95 6.78 -5.79 1.50
CA ASN A 95 8.21 -5.66 1.84
C ASN A 95 8.91 -7.02 1.93
N ALA A 96 8.26 -8.02 2.53
CA ALA A 96 8.81 -9.38 2.63
C ALA A 96 8.99 -10.01 1.25
N LYS A 97 7.98 -9.94 0.37
CA LYS A 97 8.09 -10.41 -1.02
C LYS A 97 9.21 -9.70 -1.77
N THR A 98 9.32 -8.38 -1.60
CA THR A 98 10.39 -7.59 -2.22
C THR A 98 11.77 -8.03 -1.72
N ALA A 99 11.92 -8.30 -0.42
CA ALA A 99 13.17 -8.81 0.13
C ALA A 99 13.54 -10.19 -0.46
N ASP A 100 12.57 -11.08 -0.66
CA ASP A 100 12.80 -12.39 -1.29
C ASP A 100 13.24 -12.26 -2.75
N ILE A 101 12.61 -11.37 -3.53
CA ILE A 101 13.00 -11.09 -4.91
C ILE A 101 14.45 -10.58 -4.96
N TYR A 102 14.82 -9.66 -4.07
CA TYR A 102 16.19 -9.15 -4.01
C TYR A 102 17.19 -10.23 -3.61
N ARG A 103 16.83 -11.11 -2.67
CA ARG A 103 17.68 -12.24 -2.26
C ARG A 103 17.93 -13.17 -3.45
N GLU A 104 16.88 -13.58 -4.17
CA GLU A 104 17.01 -14.46 -5.33
C GLU A 104 17.83 -13.81 -6.46
N ALA A 105 17.55 -12.55 -6.78
CA ALA A 105 18.32 -11.81 -7.78
C ALA A 105 19.80 -11.71 -7.39
N PHE A 106 20.11 -11.52 -6.10
CA PHE A 106 21.47 -11.51 -5.60
C PHE A 106 22.14 -12.88 -5.73
N GLU A 107 21.43 -13.97 -5.43
CA GLU A 107 21.95 -15.34 -5.59
C GLU A 107 22.27 -15.66 -7.06
N VAL A 108 21.39 -15.31 -7.98
CA VAL A 108 21.62 -15.44 -9.43
C VAL A 108 22.84 -14.64 -9.84
N GLN A 109 22.95 -13.39 -9.38
CA GLN A 109 24.06 -12.52 -9.74
C GLN A 109 25.40 -13.00 -9.16
N LEU A 110 25.39 -13.54 -7.94
CA LEU A 110 26.55 -14.14 -7.31
C LEU A 110 27.01 -15.39 -8.07
N ALA A 111 26.08 -16.24 -8.52
CA ALA A 111 26.38 -17.40 -9.34
C ALA A 111 26.96 -17.02 -10.71
N LYS A 112 26.36 -16.04 -11.41
CA LYS A 112 26.86 -15.49 -12.69
C LYS A 112 28.28 -14.95 -12.50
N ASN A 113 28.52 -14.17 -11.45
CA ASN A 113 29.84 -13.61 -11.17
C ASN A 113 30.89 -14.68 -10.88
N ARG A 114 30.58 -15.68 -10.05
CA ARG A 114 31.47 -16.82 -9.78
C ARG A 114 31.80 -17.62 -11.04
N ALA A 115 30.86 -17.77 -11.96
CA ALA A 115 31.11 -18.44 -13.25
C ALA A 115 32.08 -17.62 -14.12
N LEU A 116 31.82 -16.32 -14.29
CA LEU A 116 32.68 -15.42 -15.08
C LEU A 116 34.11 -15.33 -14.51
N THR A 117 34.25 -15.24 -13.19
CA THR A 117 35.57 -15.24 -12.53
C THR A 117 36.33 -16.53 -12.79
N ARG A 118 35.66 -17.69 -12.72
CA ARG A 118 36.28 -18.98 -13.05
C ARG A 118 36.75 -19.03 -14.50
N SER A 119 35.90 -18.62 -15.45
CA SER A 119 36.26 -18.55 -16.87
C SER A 119 37.46 -17.63 -17.14
N LEU A 120 37.54 -16.49 -16.43
CA LEU A 120 38.69 -15.58 -16.51
C LEU A 120 39.99 -16.24 -16.03
N VAL A 121 39.95 -16.95 -14.89
CA VAL A 121 41.12 -17.66 -14.33
C VAL A 121 41.56 -18.79 -15.25
N GLU A 122 40.62 -19.53 -15.85
CA GLU A 122 40.91 -20.58 -16.83
C GLU A 122 41.60 -20.01 -18.08
N LEU A 123 41.11 -18.90 -18.62
CA LEU A 123 41.75 -18.24 -19.76
C LEU A 123 43.14 -17.68 -19.43
N GLN A 124 43.32 -17.11 -18.23
CA GLN A 124 44.64 -16.66 -17.77
C GLN A 124 45.64 -17.82 -17.68
N SER A 125 45.20 -18.96 -17.13
CA SER A 125 46.01 -20.17 -16.99
C SER A 125 46.41 -20.74 -18.37
N ARG A 126 45.50 -20.70 -19.36
CA ARG A 126 45.79 -21.09 -20.76
C ARG A 126 46.74 -20.13 -21.46
N ARG A 127 46.64 -18.82 -21.20
CA ARG A 127 47.56 -17.80 -21.73
C ARG A 127 49.01 -17.99 -21.27
N GLY A 128 49.22 -18.52 -20.07
CA GLY A 128 50.55 -18.92 -19.59
C GLY A 128 51.18 -20.08 -20.38
N ILE A 129 50.38 -20.87 -21.12
CA ILE A 129 50.80 -22.05 -21.88
C ILE A 129 50.89 -21.76 -23.41
N GLN A 130 50.14 -20.78 -23.92
CA GLN A 130 50.00 -20.47 -25.35
C GLN A 130 50.44 -19.05 -25.71
N LEU A 131 51.73 -18.74 -25.57
CA LEU A 131 52.35 -17.55 -26.19
C LEU A 131 52.80 -17.79 -27.64
N ALA A 132 52.54 -18.96 -28.22
CA ALA A 132 52.89 -19.26 -29.61
C ALA A 132 51.64 -19.55 -30.45
N ARG A 133 51.33 -18.60 -31.35
CA ARG A 133 50.48 -18.74 -32.54
C ARG A 133 48.95 -18.71 -32.33
N MET A 134 48.30 -17.88 -33.15
CA MET A 134 46.89 -17.89 -33.59
C MET A 134 45.93 -16.83 -32.99
N PRO A 135 44.87 -16.43 -33.77
CA PRO A 135 44.03 -15.28 -33.48
C PRO A 135 43.20 -15.53 -32.23
N TYR A 136 42.85 -14.43 -31.57
CA TYR A 136 42.02 -14.37 -30.36
C TYR A 136 40.92 -15.43 -30.37
N PRO A 137 40.93 -16.42 -29.44
CA PRO A 137 39.96 -17.52 -29.49
C PRO A 137 38.55 -16.97 -29.30
N ALA A 138 37.58 -17.50 -30.07
CA ALA A 138 36.18 -17.07 -30.02
C ALA A 138 35.58 -17.12 -28.59
N ASP A 139 36.07 -18.06 -27.78
CA ASP A 139 35.71 -18.22 -26.36
C ASP A 139 36.10 -17.00 -25.50
N ALA A 140 37.23 -16.36 -25.81
CA ALA A 140 37.66 -15.16 -25.11
C ALA A 140 36.83 -13.94 -25.50
N ARG A 141 36.36 -13.88 -26.76
CA ARG A 141 35.45 -12.81 -27.21
C ARG A 141 34.08 -12.93 -26.55
N ARG A 142 33.52 -14.14 -26.49
CA ARG A 142 32.26 -14.41 -25.79
C ARG A 142 32.34 -14.05 -24.30
N LEU A 143 33.43 -14.40 -23.63
CA LEU A 143 33.62 -14.01 -22.22
C LEU A 143 33.69 -12.50 -22.02
N ILE A 144 34.32 -11.76 -22.94
CA ILE A 144 34.33 -10.29 -22.89
C ILE A 144 32.91 -9.74 -23.04
N ASP A 145 32.14 -10.27 -23.98
CA ASP A 145 30.75 -9.87 -24.18
C ASP A 145 29.91 -10.15 -22.91
N ASP A 146 30.05 -11.34 -22.31
CA ASP A 146 29.36 -11.71 -21.06
C ASP A 146 29.76 -10.82 -19.86
N LEU A 147 31.03 -10.39 -19.79
CA LEU A 147 31.53 -9.47 -18.77
C LEU A 147 31.02 -8.05 -18.98
N LEU A 148 30.97 -7.57 -20.24
CA LEU A 148 30.43 -6.27 -20.59
C LEU A 148 28.95 -6.20 -20.24
N GLU A 149 28.16 -7.21 -20.60
CA GLU A 149 26.76 -7.30 -20.21
C GLU A 149 26.59 -7.28 -18.68
N ASN A 150 27.37 -8.07 -17.95
CA ASN A 150 27.31 -8.07 -16.48
C ASN A 150 27.64 -6.70 -15.85
N LEU A 151 28.54 -5.93 -16.46
CA LEU A 151 28.88 -4.58 -16.01
C LEU A 151 27.77 -3.58 -16.36
N CYS A 152 27.16 -3.68 -17.54
CA CYS A 152 26.00 -2.89 -17.92
C CYS A 152 24.83 -3.12 -16.96
N ASP A 153 24.48 -4.39 -16.68
CA ASP A 153 23.43 -4.76 -15.72
C ASP A 153 23.66 -4.11 -14.34
N LYS A 154 24.91 -4.14 -13.84
CA LYS A 154 25.27 -3.56 -12.55
C LYS A 154 25.18 -2.03 -12.53
N ASN A 155 25.60 -1.38 -13.61
CA ASN A 155 25.51 0.08 -13.72
C ASN A 155 24.04 0.54 -13.77
N GLU A 156 23.20 -0.16 -14.53
CA GLU A 156 21.76 0.12 -14.59
C GLU A 156 21.11 -0.08 -13.22
N ALA A 157 21.37 -1.21 -12.55
CA ALA A 157 20.87 -1.46 -11.20
C ALA A 157 21.29 -0.37 -10.20
N LEU A 158 22.53 0.12 -10.27
CA LEU A 158 23.02 1.19 -9.41
C LEU A 158 22.27 2.51 -9.67
N VAL A 159 22.01 2.85 -10.94
CA VAL A 159 21.22 4.03 -11.29
C VAL A 159 19.81 3.93 -10.72
N HIS A 160 19.15 2.78 -10.89
CA HIS A 160 17.82 2.56 -10.31
C HIS A 160 17.83 2.69 -8.79
N GLN A 161 18.83 2.12 -8.10
CA GLN A 161 18.96 2.26 -6.64
C GLN A 161 19.14 3.72 -6.22
N GLN A 162 19.99 4.50 -6.91
CA GLN A 162 20.19 5.91 -6.60
C GLN A 162 18.92 6.74 -6.81
N VAL A 163 18.16 6.47 -7.88
CA VAL A 163 16.86 7.12 -8.14
C VAL A 163 15.87 6.77 -7.04
N MET A 164 15.77 5.49 -6.66
CA MET A 164 14.86 5.05 -5.60
C MET A 164 15.21 5.66 -4.23
N VAL A 165 16.49 5.73 -3.87
CA VAL A 165 16.95 6.38 -2.63
C VAL A 165 16.56 7.85 -2.62
N LYS A 166 16.72 8.58 -3.74
CA LYS A 166 16.29 9.98 -3.85
C LYS A 166 14.78 10.13 -3.71
N LEU A 167 13.99 9.27 -4.36
CA LEU A 167 12.52 9.29 -4.26
C LEU A 167 12.06 9.01 -2.82
N LEU A 168 12.65 8.02 -2.15
CA LEU A 168 12.36 7.70 -0.75
C LEU A 168 12.72 8.88 0.17
N ALA A 169 13.86 9.53 -0.04
CA ALA A 169 14.25 10.71 0.74
C ALA A 169 13.24 11.87 0.58
N LEU A 170 12.73 12.11 -0.64
CA LEU A 170 11.69 13.11 -0.89
C LEU A 170 10.37 12.74 -0.20
N GLN A 171 9.97 11.47 -0.25
CA GLN A 171 8.74 11.00 0.41
C GLN A 171 8.83 11.09 1.95
N LEU A 172 9.99 10.80 2.54
CA LEU A 172 10.22 10.94 3.97
C LEU A 172 10.28 12.42 4.40
N GLY A 173 10.88 13.29 3.58
CA GLY A 173 10.89 14.73 3.80
C GLY A 173 9.51 15.38 3.71
N GLY A 174 8.65 14.92 2.79
CA GLY A 174 7.27 15.39 2.65
C GLY A 174 6.33 14.92 3.78
N ARG A 175 6.46 13.67 4.24
CA ARG A 175 5.65 13.14 5.36
C ARG A 175 5.94 13.81 6.71
N GLY A 176 7.04 14.54 6.85
CA GLY A 176 7.35 15.35 8.02
C GLY A 176 6.54 16.65 8.13
N ALA A 177 6.00 17.18 7.03
CA ALA A 177 5.22 18.42 7.03
C ALA A 177 3.73 18.19 7.40
N ASP A 178 3.20 17.00 7.10
CA ASP A 178 1.78 16.66 7.32
C ASP A 178 1.50 16.04 8.72
N ALA A 179 2.53 15.87 9.57
CA ALA A 179 2.40 15.26 10.89
C ALA A 179 2.26 16.27 12.06
N THR A 180 2.17 17.58 11.77
CA THR A 180 2.14 18.66 12.78
C THR A 180 0.88 19.53 12.78
N THR A 181 -0.25 19.06 12.24
CA THR A 181 -1.54 19.77 12.37
C THR A 181 -2.62 18.88 12.94
#